data_AF-A0A0R2L8I6-F1
#
_entry.id   AF-A0A0R2L8I6-F1
#
_cell.length_a   1.000
_cell.length_b   1.000
_cell.length_c   1.000
_cell.angle_alpha   90.00
_cell.angle_beta   90.00
_cell.angle_gamma   90.00
#
_symmetry.space_group_name_H-M   'P 1'
#
loop_
_entity.id
_entity.type
_entity.pdbx_description
1 polymer ?
#
loop_
_entity_poly.entity_id
_entity_poly.type
_entity_poly.pdbx_seq_one_letter_code
_entity_poly.pdbx_strand_id
1 'polypeptide(L)'
;MFTGIIKKVGRVKTIDRTKDASKLSIITDLTKEINSKVGDSIAVNGICLTITKIMPTGFEVDVMPETTRRTNLGLVQAEGEVNLEPAILPTDRMDGHFVLGHVDTTARVSKVVNDQNSVVLTFETKPKWRRYIVEKGSVAIDGVSLTVSGVEKNHFSVSLIPFTMQETVLGNLDIGSVVNIETDILGKYVLDGERAEND
;
A
#
# COMPACT_ATOMS: atom_id res chain seq x y z
N MET A 1 -7.54 9.99 3.64
CA MET A 1 -8.13 8.63 3.53
C MET A 1 -8.16 8.25 2.06
N PHE A 2 -8.17 6.95 1.80
CA PHE A 2 -8.06 6.32 0.50
C PHE A 2 -9.03 5.12 0.46
N THR A 3 -9.12 4.47 -0.69
CA THR A 3 -10.00 3.32 -0.92
C THR A 3 -9.23 2.03 -1.21
N GLY A 4 -7.94 2.16 -1.50
CA GLY A 4 -7.09 1.11 -2.00
C GLY A 4 -7.30 0.78 -3.47
N ILE A 5 -7.87 1.71 -4.25
CA ILE A 5 -8.05 1.57 -5.70
C ILE A 5 -7.00 2.43 -6.39
N ILE A 6 -5.93 1.78 -6.81
CA ILE A 6 -4.77 2.43 -7.45
C ILE A 6 -5.22 3.15 -8.72
N LYS A 7 -4.75 4.40 -8.87
CA LYS A 7 -5.06 5.24 -10.04
C LYS A 7 -3.95 5.24 -11.07
N LYS A 8 -2.70 5.06 -10.63
CA LYS A 8 -1.55 5.01 -11.53
C LYS A 8 -0.40 4.25 -10.90
N VAL A 9 0.43 3.64 -11.73
CA VAL A 9 1.80 3.28 -11.36
C VAL A 9 2.71 4.47 -11.69
N GLY A 10 3.39 4.98 -10.66
CA GLY A 10 4.42 6.02 -10.79
C GLY A 10 5.81 5.40 -10.82
N ARG A 11 6.80 6.20 -11.24
CA ARG A 11 8.22 5.78 -11.26
C ARG A 11 9.07 6.67 -10.38
N VAL A 12 9.86 6.08 -9.49
CA VAL A 12 10.75 6.82 -8.61
C VAL A 12 11.92 7.39 -9.41
N LYS A 13 12.07 8.71 -9.39
CA LYS A 13 13.19 9.40 -10.05
C LYS A 13 14.41 9.50 -9.16
N THR A 14 14.21 9.96 -7.93
CA THR A 14 15.28 10.19 -6.97
C THR A 14 14.81 9.89 -5.56
N ILE A 15 15.72 9.33 -4.76
CA ILE A 15 15.57 9.15 -3.32
C ILE A 15 16.77 9.81 -2.68
N ASP A 16 16.59 11.00 -2.14
CA ASP A 16 17.64 11.68 -1.38
C ASP A 16 17.51 11.30 0.09
N ARG A 17 18.41 10.42 0.55
CA ARG A 17 18.37 9.86 1.91
C ARG A 17 19.29 10.69 2.80
N THR A 18 18.72 11.63 3.55
CA THR A 18 19.46 12.33 4.61
C THR A 18 19.24 11.63 5.96
N LYS A 19 20.03 12.00 6.99
CA LYS A 19 19.90 11.41 8.34
C LYS A 19 18.53 11.70 8.99
N ASP A 20 17.93 12.84 8.67
CA ASP A 20 16.75 13.35 9.37
C ASP A 20 15.46 13.22 8.56
N ALA A 21 15.54 13.17 7.22
CA ALA A 21 14.41 12.93 6.33
C ALA A 21 14.87 12.38 4.97
N SER A 22 14.02 11.62 4.30
CA SER A 22 14.25 11.28 2.90
C SER A 22 13.34 12.09 2.00
N LYS A 23 13.85 12.64 0.91
CA LYS A 23 13.03 13.25 -0.13
C LYS A 23 12.85 12.27 -1.28
N LEU A 24 11.60 12.06 -1.67
CA LEU A 24 11.24 11.14 -2.75
C LEU A 24 10.61 11.94 -3.89
N SER A 25 11.16 11.77 -5.10
CA SER A 25 10.60 12.36 -6.31
C SER A 25 10.01 11.27 -7.19
N ILE A 26 8.75 11.43 -7.59
CA ILE A 26 8.01 10.44 -8.37
C ILE A 26 7.59 11.07 -9.69
N ILE A 27 7.84 10.36 -10.78
CA ILE A 27 7.38 10.69 -12.12
C ILE A 27 5.99 10.10 -12.31
N THR A 28 5.04 10.95 -12.65
CA THR A 28 3.66 10.61 -13.01
C THR A 28 2.98 11.83 -13.62
N ASP A 29 1.97 11.60 -14.43
CA ASP A 29 1.00 12.58 -14.91
C ASP A 29 -0.25 12.68 -14.01
N LEU A 30 -0.42 11.77 -13.05
CA LEU A 30 -1.60 11.69 -12.17
C LEU A 30 -1.91 13.03 -11.48
N THR A 31 -0.88 13.71 -10.95
CA THR A 31 -1.06 14.99 -10.24
C THR A 31 -1.60 16.09 -11.16
N LYS A 32 -1.31 16.02 -12.46
CA LYS A 32 -1.87 16.94 -13.46
C LYS A 32 -3.31 16.55 -13.82
N GLU A 33 -3.58 15.25 -14.00
CA GLU A 33 -4.91 14.74 -14.34
C GLU A 33 -5.97 15.10 -13.31
N ILE A 34 -5.62 15.08 -12.02
CA ILE A 34 -6.54 15.37 -10.91
C ILE A 34 -6.36 16.78 -10.32
N ASN A 35 -5.51 17.62 -10.93
CA ASN A 35 -5.22 18.98 -10.47
C ASN A 35 -4.79 19.06 -8.99
N SER A 36 -3.86 18.20 -8.60
CA SER A 36 -3.30 18.18 -7.24
C SER A 36 -2.62 19.50 -6.89
N LYS A 37 -2.50 19.76 -5.59
CA LYS A 37 -1.84 20.93 -5.01
C LYS A 37 -0.80 20.50 -3.99
N VAL A 38 0.15 21.41 -3.71
CA VAL A 38 1.05 21.25 -2.57
C VAL A 38 0.21 21.23 -1.29
N GLY A 39 0.49 20.27 -0.41
CA GLY A 39 -0.30 19.98 0.78
C GLY A 39 -1.30 18.84 0.61
N ASP A 40 -1.60 18.42 -0.63
CA ASP A 40 -2.49 17.27 -0.85
C ASP A 40 -1.84 15.97 -0.35
N SER A 41 -2.70 15.06 0.11
CA SER A 41 -2.29 13.71 0.51
C SER A 41 -2.37 12.75 -0.68
N ILE A 42 -1.33 11.96 -0.86
CA ILE A 42 -1.24 10.91 -1.87
C ILE A 42 -0.64 9.66 -1.24
N ALA A 43 -1.25 8.51 -1.48
CA ALA A 43 -0.72 7.22 -1.07
C ALA A 43 0.34 6.76 -2.07
N VAL A 44 1.53 6.44 -1.58
CA VAL A 44 2.61 5.83 -2.36
C VAL A 44 2.87 4.44 -1.78
N ASN A 45 2.60 3.37 -2.54
CA ASN A 45 2.57 1.99 -2.03
C ASN A 45 1.75 1.86 -0.73
N GLY A 46 0.61 2.56 -0.65
CA GLY A 46 -0.26 2.56 0.53
C GLY A 46 0.26 3.38 1.70
N ILE A 47 1.24 4.25 1.51
CA ILE A 47 1.75 5.16 2.55
C ILE A 47 1.21 6.55 2.28
N CYS A 48 0.42 7.09 3.20
CA CYS A 48 -0.05 8.47 3.13
C CYS A 48 1.14 9.43 3.23
N LEU A 49 1.39 10.18 2.17
CA LEU A 49 2.44 11.20 2.11
C LEU A 49 1.84 12.53 1.64
N THR A 50 2.46 13.63 2.06
CA THR A 50 2.05 14.97 1.67
C THR A 50 2.91 15.48 0.52
N ILE A 51 2.26 15.94 -0.55
CA ILE A 51 2.96 16.57 -1.68
C ILE A 51 3.60 17.87 -1.22
N THR A 52 4.94 17.94 -1.29
CA THR A 52 5.70 19.15 -0.91
C THR A 52 6.04 20.03 -2.11
N LYS A 53 6.03 19.44 -3.31
CA LYS A 53 6.29 20.16 -4.56
C LYS A 53 5.65 19.45 -5.73
N ILE A 54 5.08 20.24 -6.65
CA ILE A 54 4.57 19.76 -7.94
C ILE A 54 5.54 20.18 -9.03
N MET A 55 5.84 19.25 -9.93
CA MET A 55 6.70 19.43 -11.08
C MET A 55 5.92 19.13 -12.37
N PRO A 56 6.37 19.59 -13.54
CA PRO A 56 5.69 19.29 -14.80
C PRO A 56 5.54 17.80 -15.11
N THR A 57 6.41 16.96 -14.54
CA THR A 57 6.48 15.51 -14.81
C THR A 57 6.17 14.66 -13.56
N GLY A 58 5.63 15.24 -12.49
CA GLY A 58 5.34 14.51 -11.26
C GLY A 58 5.41 15.37 -10.00
N PHE A 59 5.86 14.79 -8.88
CA PHE A 59 5.83 15.47 -7.59
C PHE A 59 6.96 15.03 -6.65
N GLU A 60 7.16 15.78 -5.57
CA GLU A 60 8.05 15.44 -4.47
C GLU A 60 7.25 15.30 -3.17
N VAL A 61 7.73 14.42 -2.29
CA VAL A 61 7.24 14.23 -0.92
C VAL A 61 8.42 14.11 0.03
N ASP A 62 8.21 14.54 1.26
CA ASP A 62 9.14 14.28 2.36
C ASP A 62 8.69 13.02 3.13
N VAL A 63 9.66 12.16 3.44
CA VAL A 63 9.45 10.87 4.10
C VAL A 63 10.21 10.89 5.42
N MET A 64 9.47 10.68 6.51
CA MET A 64 10.05 10.59 7.84
C MET A 64 10.95 9.35 7.96
N PRO A 65 12.03 9.39 8.76
CA PRO A 65 12.90 8.23 8.96
C PRO A 65 12.16 6.99 9.48
N GLU A 66 11.14 7.19 10.31
CA GLU A 66 10.30 6.10 10.81
C GLU A 66 9.54 5.39 9.69
N THR A 67 8.96 6.16 8.77
CA THR A 67 8.28 5.63 7.59
C THR A 67 9.25 4.81 6.74
N THR A 68 10.45 5.32 6.47
CA THR A 68 11.47 4.57 5.71
C THR A 68 11.85 3.23 6.38
N ARG A 69 11.89 3.18 7.72
CA ARG A 69 12.23 1.95 8.47
C ARG A 69 11.09 0.94 8.53
N ARG A 70 9.84 1.41 8.54
CA ARG A 70 8.65 0.56 8.77
C ARG A 70 7.97 0.09 7.49
N THR A 71 8.35 0.63 6.34
CA THR A 71 7.72 0.34 5.05
C THR A 71 8.76 -0.15 4.03
N ASN A 72 8.30 -0.59 2.87
CA ASN A 72 9.15 -0.99 1.76
C ASN A 72 9.85 0.19 1.06
N LEU A 73 9.55 1.46 1.40
CA LEU A 73 10.24 2.62 0.81
C LEU A 73 11.75 2.61 1.03
N GLY A 74 12.23 2.00 2.13
CA GLY A 74 13.67 1.81 2.35
C GLY A 74 14.34 0.89 1.32
N LEU A 75 13.56 0.03 0.65
CA LEU A 75 14.01 -0.93 -0.35
C LEU A 75 13.82 -0.43 -1.78
N VAL A 76 12.92 0.54 -2.00
CA VAL A 76 12.69 1.13 -3.32
C VAL A 76 13.98 1.80 -3.82
N GLN A 77 14.25 1.61 -5.10
CA GLN A 77 15.41 2.14 -5.80
C GLN A 77 14.96 3.18 -6.83
N ALA A 78 15.92 3.96 -7.34
CA ALA A 78 15.68 4.79 -8.52
C ALA A 78 15.18 3.92 -9.68
N GLU A 79 14.30 4.48 -10.51
CA GLU A 79 13.56 3.81 -11.58
C GLU A 79 12.57 2.73 -11.12
N GLY A 80 12.46 2.46 -9.81
CA GLY A 80 11.47 1.56 -9.26
C GLY A 80 10.04 2.07 -9.42
N GLU A 81 9.11 1.15 -9.62
CA GLU A 81 7.68 1.46 -9.74
C GLU A 81 6.98 1.50 -8.37
N VAL A 82 5.97 2.35 -8.26
CA VAL A 82 5.16 2.51 -7.05
C VAL A 82 3.68 2.69 -7.41
N ASN A 83 2.80 2.10 -6.62
CA ASN A 83 1.36 2.34 -6.70
C ASN A 83 1.04 3.74 -6.17
N LEU A 84 0.18 4.47 -6.89
CA LEU A 84 -0.29 5.81 -6.51
C LEU A 84 -1.82 5.87 -6.40
N GLU A 85 -2.30 6.41 -5.29
CA GLU A 85 -3.71 6.72 -5.08
C GLU A 85 -3.85 8.09 -4.41
N PRO A 86 -4.58 9.05 -5.01
CA PRO A 86 -4.85 10.33 -4.36
C PRO A 86 -5.86 10.15 -3.22
N ALA A 87 -5.85 11.07 -2.25
CA ALA A 87 -6.87 11.07 -1.21
C ALA A 87 -8.27 11.18 -1.82
N ILE A 88 -9.20 10.38 -1.30
CA ILE A 88 -10.58 10.32 -1.80
C ILE A 88 -11.33 11.64 -1.54
N LEU A 89 -12.13 12.09 -2.51
CA LEU A 89 -13.08 13.18 -2.31
C LEU A 89 -14.37 12.68 -1.63
N PRO A 90 -15.08 13.52 -0.85
CA PRO A 90 -16.37 13.12 -0.27
C PRO A 90 -17.44 12.70 -1.29
N THR A 91 -17.27 13.09 -2.56
CA THR A 91 -18.18 12.79 -3.67
C THR A 91 -17.80 11.54 -4.46
N ASP A 92 -16.63 10.96 -4.20
CA ASP A 92 -16.13 9.82 -4.96
C ASP A 92 -16.71 8.50 -4.45
N ARG A 93 -16.64 7.47 -5.31
CA ARG A 93 -17.00 6.11 -4.94
C ARG A 93 -15.92 5.48 -4.06
N MET A 94 -16.35 4.76 -3.03
CA MET A 94 -15.49 3.89 -2.23
C MET A 94 -15.60 2.45 -2.73
N ASP A 95 -14.96 2.15 -3.86
CA ASP A 95 -15.08 0.82 -4.51
C ASP A 95 -14.20 -0.27 -3.84
N GLY A 96 -13.27 0.12 -2.95
CA GLY A 96 -12.47 -0.79 -2.12
C GLY A 96 -12.95 -0.82 -0.66
N HIS A 97 -12.07 -0.50 0.28
CA HIS A 97 -12.39 -0.37 1.71
C HIS A 97 -11.71 0.85 2.33
N PHE A 98 -11.89 1.07 3.64
CA PHE A 98 -11.21 2.17 4.33
C PHE A 98 -9.70 1.91 4.42
N VAL A 99 -8.93 2.62 3.59
CA VAL A 99 -7.47 2.66 3.64
C VAL A 99 -7.04 4.02 4.17
N LEU A 100 -6.29 4.05 5.25
CA LEU A 100 -5.80 5.28 5.88
C LEU A 100 -4.47 5.73 5.27
N GLY A 101 -3.72 4.79 4.70
CA GLY A 101 -2.34 5.00 4.27
C GLY A 101 -1.37 4.91 5.45
N HIS A 102 -1.75 4.18 6.50
CA HIS A 102 -1.00 4.02 7.75
C HIS A 102 -0.50 2.58 7.85
N VAL A 103 0.59 2.31 7.13
CA VAL A 103 1.18 0.97 7.05
C VAL A 103 1.53 0.42 8.44
N ASP A 104 1.00 -0.76 8.74
CA ASP A 104 1.23 -1.44 10.02
C ASP A 104 2.58 -2.14 10.03
N THR A 105 2.88 -2.84 8.94
CA THR A 105 4.05 -3.71 8.80
C THR A 105 4.37 -3.95 7.33
N THR A 106 5.54 -4.53 7.08
CA THR A 106 5.83 -5.21 5.83
C THR A 106 5.55 -6.71 5.92
N ALA A 107 5.32 -7.32 4.76
CA ALA A 107 5.24 -8.76 4.59
C ALA A 107 6.08 -9.19 3.37
N ARG A 108 6.51 -10.45 3.35
CA ARG A 108 7.28 -11.03 2.25
C ARG A 108 6.43 -12.01 1.48
N VAL A 109 6.48 -11.96 0.15
CA VAL A 109 5.87 -12.98 -0.71
C VAL A 109 6.61 -14.30 -0.51
N SER A 110 5.93 -15.33 -0.01
CA SER A 110 6.49 -16.67 0.15
C SER A 110 6.07 -17.64 -0.95
N LYS A 111 4.99 -17.32 -1.68
CA LYS A 111 4.50 -18.16 -2.78
C LYS A 111 3.78 -17.33 -3.84
N VAL A 112 3.97 -17.73 -5.09
CA VAL A 112 3.24 -17.23 -6.27
C VAL A 112 2.72 -18.43 -7.03
N VAL A 113 1.40 -18.50 -7.25
CA VAL A 113 0.76 -19.62 -7.98
C VAL A 113 -0.17 -19.07 -9.04
N ASN A 114 0.06 -19.43 -10.29
CA ASN A 114 -0.90 -19.19 -11.36
C ASN A 114 -2.10 -20.12 -11.18
N ASP A 115 -3.30 -19.55 -11.08
CA ASP A 115 -4.56 -20.27 -10.96
C ASP A 115 -5.55 -19.75 -12.02
N GLN A 116 -5.58 -20.45 -13.15
CA GLN A 116 -6.35 -20.09 -14.34
C GLN A 116 -6.06 -18.67 -14.84
N ASN A 117 -7.02 -17.75 -14.68
CA ASN A 117 -6.89 -16.34 -15.06
C ASN A 117 -6.44 -15.45 -13.90
N SER A 118 -6.09 -16.02 -12.75
CA SER A 118 -5.67 -15.28 -11.55
C SER A 118 -4.30 -15.73 -11.07
N VAL A 119 -3.67 -14.90 -10.23
CA VAL A 119 -2.45 -15.27 -9.52
C VAL A 119 -2.71 -15.21 -8.03
N VAL A 120 -2.47 -16.33 -7.34
CA VAL A 120 -2.53 -16.40 -5.89
C VAL A 120 -1.16 -16.03 -5.32
N LEU A 121 -1.13 -14.95 -4.55
CA LEU A 121 0.04 -14.53 -3.78
C LEU A 121 -0.15 -14.93 -2.32
N THR A 122 0.87 -15.55 -1.73
CA THR A 122 0.92 -15.87 -0.30
C THR A 122 2.00 -15.05 0.37
N PHE A 123 1.69 -14.47 1.52
CA PHE A 123 2.56 -13.57 2.26
C PHE A 123 2.84 -14.09 3.65
N GLU A 124 4.10 -13.99 4.09
CA GLU A 124 4.49 -14.21 5.48
C GLU A 124 4.01 -13.05 6.36
N THR A 125 3.28 -13.36 7.42
CA THR A 125 2.81 -12.38 8.41
C THR A 125 3.29 -12.73 9.82
N LYS A 126 3.67 -11.69 10.56
CA LYS A 126 4.08 -11.86 11.96
C LYS A 126 2.84 -12.21 12.81
N PRO A 127 2.96 -13.09 13.82
CA PRO A 127 1.82 -13.51 14.65
C PRO A 127 1.00 -12.36 15.25
N LYS A 128 1.64 -11.23 15.59
CA LYS A 128 0.94 -10.07 16.14
C LYS A 128 -0.10 -9.46 15.19
N TRP A 129 0.12 -9.54 13.88
CA TRP A 129 -0.74 -8.96 12.84
C TRP A 129 -1.78 -9.94 12.31
N ARG A 130 -1.52 -11.25 12.43
CA ARG A 130 -2.40 -12.33 11.99
C ARG A 130 -3.85 -12.17 12.47
N ARG A 131 -4.06 -11.68 13.71
CA ARG A 131 -5.40 -11.48 14.28
C ARG A 131 -6.26 -10.47 13.52
N TYR A 132 -5.63 -9.50 12.84
CA TYR A 132 -6.30 -8.45 12.08
C TYR A 132 -6.51 -8.83 10.60
N ILE A 133 -6.10 -10.03 10.20
CA ILE A 133 -6.25 -10.56 8.84
C ILE A 133 -7.15 -11.78 8.92
N VAL A 134 -8.37 -11.66 8.40
CA VAL A 134 -9.41 -12.69 8.45
C VAL A 134 -9.76 -13.15 7.05
N GLU A 135 -10.13 -14.42 6.90
CA GLU A 135 -10.56 -14.95 5.61
C GLU A 135 -11.81 -14.21 5.13
N LYS A 136 -11.83 -13.85 3.84
CA LYS A 136 -12.85 -12.98 3.21
C LYS A 136 -12.90 -11.55 3.74
N GLY A 137 -12.01 -11.16 4.64
CA GLY A 137 -11.83 -9.77 5.04
C GLY A 137 -11.01 -8.97 4.04
N SER A 138 -10.94 -7.66 4.27
CA SER A 138 -10.15 -6.72 3.48
C SER A 138 -8.74 -6.56 4.04
N VAL A 139 -7.78 -6.35 3.14
CA VAL A 139 -6.40 -5.96 3.46
C VAL A 139 -5.88 -5.04 2.35
N ALA A 140 -5.06 -4.04 2.70
CA ALA A 140 -4.35 -3.25 1.70
C ALA A 140 -2.90 -3.74 1.58
N ILE A 141 -2.48 -4.08 0.35
CA ILE A 141 -1.13 -4.54 0.02
C ILE A 141 -0.50 -3.55 -0.96
N ASP A 142 0.55 -2.85 -0.55
CA ASP A 142 1.10 -1.69 -1.29
C ASP A 142 0.00 -0.71 -1.73
N GLY A 143 -0.98 -0.51 -0.85
CA GLY A 143 -2.14 0.33 -1.09
C GLY A 143 -3.25 -0.33 -1.91
N VAL A 144 -3.08 -1.52 -2.48
CA VAL A 144 -4.15 -2.19 -3.22
C VAL A 144 -5.11 -2.88 -2.25
N SER A 145 -6.38 -2.49 -2.29
CA SER A 145 -7.47 -3.14 -1.56
C SER A 145 -7.74 -4.52 -2.15
N LEU A 146 -7.59 -5.56 -1.34
CA LEU A 146 -7.77 -6.95 -1.75
C LEU A 146 -8.59 -7.74 -0.73
N THR A 147 -9.26 -8.77 -1.22
CA THR A 147 -9.94 -9.75 -0.39
C THR A 147 -8.98 -10.87 -0.02
N VAL A 148 -8.88 -11.17 1.26
CA VAL A 148 -8.09 -12.29 1.77
C VAL A 148 -8.76 -13.60 1.36
N SER A 149 -8.06 -14.40 0.55
CA SER A 149 -8.59 -15.66 0.00
C SER A 149 -8.38 -16.85 0.93
N GLY A 150 -7.37 -16.80 1.81
CA GLY A 150 -7.09 -17.83 2.81
C GLY A 150 -6.14 -17.34 3.88
N VAL A 151 -6.22 -17.94 5.08
CA VAL A 151 -5.37 -17.56 6.20
C VAL A 151 -4.88 -18.79 6.97
N GLU A 152 -3.58 -18.83 7.22
CA GLU A 152 -2.91 -19.86 8.00
C GLU A 152 -2.23 -19.25 9.23
N LYS A 153 -1.46 -20.03 9.99
CA LYS A 153 -0.84 -19.58 11.24
C LYS A 153 0.06 -18.35 11.07
N ASN A 154 0.94 -18.37 10.06
CA ASN A 154 1.92 -17.32 9.77
C ASN A 154 1.84 -16.80 8.33
N HIS A 155 0.76 -17.13 7.63
CA HIS A 155 0.57 -16.75 6.24
C HIS A 155 -0.85 -16.28 5.97
N PHE A 156 -1.00 -15.47 4.95
CA PHE A 156 -2.29 -15.18 4.34
C PHE A 156 -2.11 -15.08 2.83
N SER A 157 -3.20 -15.31 2.10
CA SER A 157 -3.20 -15.30 0.64
C SER A 157 -4.26 -14.34 0.10
N VAL A 158 -4.00 -13.83 -1.09
CA VAL A 158 -4.95 -13.05 -1.92
C VAL A 158 -4.88 -13.56 -3.35
N SER A 159 -5.95 -13.34 -4.11
CA SER A 159 -6.00 -13.65 -5.53
C SER A 159 -6.03 -12.36 -6.34
N LEU A 160 -5.12 -12.23 -7.30
CA LEU A 160 -5.07 -11.09 -8.21
C LEU A 160 -5.72 -11.46 -9.54
N ILE A 161 -6.65 -10.62 -10.00
CA ILE A 161 -7.24 -10.72 -11.33
C ILE A 161 -6.35 -10.02 -12.38
N PRO A 162 -6.52 -10.30 -13.68
CA PRO A 162 -5.67 -9.73 -14.73
C PRO A 162 -5.60 -8.21 -14.71
N PHE A 163 -6.74 -7.56 -14.47
CA PHE A 163 -6.81 -6.10 -14.38
C PHE A 163 -5.92 -5.54 -13.26
N THR A 164 -6.01 -6.10 -12.05
CA THR A 164 -5.18 -5.65 -10.92
C THR A 164 -3.70 -5.89 -11.15
N MET A 165 -3.34 -7.00 -11.81
CA MET A 165 -1.93 -7.29 -12.15
C MET A 165 -1.38 -6.29 -13.17
N GLN A 166 -2.20 -5.85 -14.13
CA GLN A 166 -1.80 -4.89 -15.15
C GLN A 166 -1.70 -3.46 -14.62
N GLU A 167 -2.62 -3.07 -13.73
CA GLU A 167 -2.77 -1.69 -13.27
C GLU A 167 -2.01 -1.39 -11.96
N THR A 168 -1.31 -2.37 -11.39
CA THR A 168 -0.58 -2.21 -10.12
C THR A 168 0.78 -2.90 -10.15
N VAL A 169 1.68 -2.48 -9.27
CA VAL A 169 2.99 -3.13 -9.12
C VAL A 169 2.91 -4.57 -8.62
N LEU A 170 1.74 -5.03 -8.16
CA LEU A 170 1.57 -6.38 -7.63
C LEU A 170 1.74 -7.46 -8.70
N GLY A 171 1.51 -7.14 -9.98
CA GLY A 171 1.74 -8.07 -11.09
C GLY A 171 3.21 -8.43 -11.30
N ASN A 172 4.13 -7.62 -10.77
CA ASN A 172 5.57 -7.80 -10.90
C ASN A 172 6.21 -8.44 -9.66
N LEU A 173 5.40 -8.96 -8.72
CA LEU A 173 5.91 -9.54 -7.48
C LEU A 173 6.37 -10.98 -7.65
N ASP A 174 7.64 -11.22 -7.32
CA ASP A 174 8.21 -12.55 -7.19
C ASP A 174 8.29 -13.02 -5.73
N ILE A 175 8.60 -14.32 -5.55
CA ILE A 175 8.96 -14.87 -4.24
C ILE A 175 10.14 -14.06 -3.68
N GLY A 176 9.99 -13.60 -2.43
CA GLY A 176 10.97 -12.77 -1.76
C GLY A 176 10.67 -11.27 -1.81
N SER A 177 9.78 -10.80 -2.67
CA SER A 177 9.38 -9.39 -2.72
C SER A 177 8.76 -8.94 -1.38
N VAL A 178 8.99 -7.66 -1.04
CA VAL A 178 8.54 -7.06 0.22
C VAL A 178 7.50 -5.98 -0.05
N VAL A 179 6.34 -6.14 0.55
CA VAL A 179 5.17 -5.26 0.37
C VAL A 179 4.78 -4.60 1.68
N ASN A 180 4.13 -3.44 1.60
CA ASN A 180 3.47 -2.80 2.73
C ASN A 180 2.12 -3.44 2.98
N ILE A 181 1.81 -3.66 4.26
CA ILE A 181 0.52 -4.17 4.71
C ILE A 181 -0.13 -3.14 5.63
N GLU A 182 -1.35 -2.77 5.29
CA GLU A 182 -2.29 -2.10 6.18
C GLU A 182 -3.48 -3.03 6.40
N THR A 183 -3.76 -3.37 7.66
CA THR A 183 -4.92 -4.20 8.00
C THR A 183 -6.15 -3.32 8.17
N ASP A 184 -7.34 -3.88 7.90
CA ASP A 184 -8.59 -3.16 7.98
C ASP A 184 -8.78 -2.48 9.35
N ILE A 185 -9.05 -1.18 9.32
CA ILE A 185 -9.27 -0.35 10.51
C ILE A 185 -10.49 -0.83 11.32
N LEU A 186 -11.50 -1.40 10.67
CA LEU A 186 -12.67 -1.96 11.36
C LEU A 186 -12.26 -3.13 12.25
N GLY A 187 -11.42 -4.03 11.74
CA GLY A 187 -10.87 -5.14 12.52
C GLY A 187 -10.01 -4.67 13.71
N LYS A 188 -9.30 -3.54 13.56
CA LYS A 188 -8.52 -2.96 14.66
C LYS A 188 -9.43 -2.48 15.79
N TYR A 189 -10.48 -1.72 15.48
CA TYR A 189 -11.39 -1.19 16.50
C TYR A 189 -12.19 -2.29 17.21
N VAL A 190 -12.66 -3.31 16.49
CA VAL A 190 -13.35 -4.46 17.11
C VAL A 190 -12.44 -5.15 18.13
N LEU A 191 -11.21 -5.48 17.74
CA LEU A 191 -10.27 -6.21 18.60
C LEU A 191 -9.67 -5.35 19.72
N ASP A 192 -9.63 -4.03 19.57
CA ASP A 192 -9.21 -3.11 20.64
C ASP A 192 -10.30 -2.97 21.71
N GLY A 193 -11.58 -2.87 21.28
CA GLY A 193 -12.73 -2.88 22.18
C GLY A 193 -12.81 -4.14 23.04
N GLU A 194 -12.55 -5.31 22.47
CA GLU A 194 -12.48 -6.57 23.23
C GLU A 194 -11.38 -6.58 24.31
N ARG A 195 -10.28 -5.82 24.14
CA ARG A 195 -9.25 -5.72 25.19
C ARG A 195 -9.74 -4.88 26.36
N ALA A 196 -10.40 -3.77 26.07
CA ALA A 196 -10.94 -2.87 27.09
C ALA A 196 -12.05 -3.52 27.95
N GLU A 197 -12.76 -4.52 27.43
CA GLU A 197 -13.77 -5.27 28.18
C GLU A 197 -13.17 -6.41 29.05
N ASN A 198 -11.93 -6.81 28.78
CA ASN A 198 -11.25 -7.91 29.48
C ASN A 198 -10.15 -7.42 30.46
N ASP A 199 -9.92 -6.11 30.56
CA ASP A 199 -9.03 -5.44 31.52
C ASP A 199 -9.86 -4.73 32.62
#